data_AF-A0A497NDG5-F1
#
_entry.id   AF-A0A497NDG5-F1
#
_cell.length_a   1.000
_cell.length_b   1.000
_cell.length_c   1.000
_cell.angle_alpha   90.00
_cell.angle_beta   90.00
_cell.angle_gamma   90.00
#
_symmetry.space_group_name_H-M   'P 1'
#
loop_
_entity.id
_entity.type
_entity.pdbx_description
1 polymer ?
#
loop_
_entity_poly.entity_id
_entity_poly.type
_entity_poly.pdbx_seq_one_letter_code
_entity_poly.pdbx_strand_id
1 'polypeptide(L)'
;MRAWRARGRRPRGPSGCPECGGILIYDRDTKTYTCQSCGQVFTREELAEARRKIAEELRQAMMGSALEEEEKERKYREYLRWYLSRKEE
;
A
#
# COMPACT_ATOMS: atom_id res chain seq x y z
N MET A 1 34.75 -17.34 -4.85
CA MET A 1 33.54 -18.08 -4.42
C MET A 1 32.96 -17.32 -3.22
N ARG A 2 31.77 -16.73 -3.20
CA ARG A 2 30.44 -17.17 -3.63
C ARG A 2 29.63 -15.98 -4.16
N ALA A 3 29.03 -16.16 -5.33
CA ALA A 3 28.10 -15.21 -5.94
C ALA A 3 26.77 -15.24 -5.19
N TRP A 4 26.48 -14.21 -4.40
CA TRP A 4 25.15 -14.01 -3.82
C TRP A 4 24.22 -13.46 -4.91
N ARG A 5 23.69 -14.36 -5.75
CA ARG A 5 22.54 -14.06 -6.60
C ARG A 5 21.32 -13.86 -5.70
N ALA A 6 21.15 -12.65 -5.19
CA ALA A 6 19.86 -12.20 -4.70
C ALA A 6 18.92 -12.08 -5.91
N ARG A 7 18.32 -13.21 -6.31
CA ARG A 7 17.14 -13.22 -7.16
C ARG A 7 16.07 -12.49 -6.37
N GLY A 8 15.94 -11.19 -6.61
CA GLY A 8 14.90 -10.35 -6.05
C GLY A 8 13.55 -10.98 -6.36
N ARG A 9 13.03 -11.73 -5.40
CA ARG A 9 11.62 -12.09 -5.41
C ARG A 9 10.92 -10.77 -5.19
N ARG A 10 10.30 -10.23 -6.25
CA ARG A 10 9.32 -9.15 -6.14
C ARG A 10 8.42 -9.49 -4.94
N PRO A 11 8.14 -8.55 -4.02
CA PRO A 11 7.17 -8.78 -2.97
C PRO A 11 5.91 -9.33 -3.64
N ARG A 12 5.56 -10.59 -3.36
CA ARG A 12 4.24 -11.08 -3.76
C ARG A 12 3.28 -10.15 -3.05
N GLY A 13 2.42 -9.48 -3.80
CA GLY A 13 1.45 -8.51 -3.29
C GLY A 13 0.63 -9.08 -2.12
N PRO A 14 -0.11 -8.23 -1.39
CA PRO A 14 -0.63 -8.52 -0.05
C PRO A 14 -1.25 -9.92 0.00
N SER A 15 -0.49 -10.83 0.61
CA SER A 15 -0.73 -12.28 0.54
C SER A 15 -1.77 -12.75 1.57
N GLY A 16 -2.45 -11.79 2.19
CA GLY A 16 -3.45 -12.03 3.20
C GLY A 16 -4.87 -11.89 2.66
N CYS A 17 -5.81 -12.33 3.50
CA CYS A 17 -7.23 -12.08 3.36
C CYS A 17 -7.51 -10.57 3.31
N PRO A 18 -8.38 -10.08 2.38
CA PRO A 18 -8.75 -8.67 2.31
C PRO A 18 -9.42 -8.16 3.59
N GLU A 19 -10.07 -9.04 4.37
CA GLU A 19 -10.81 -8.66 5.57
C GLU A 19 -9.95 -8.63 6.84
N CYS A 20 -9.05 -9.60 7.02
CA CYS A 20 -8.33 -9.79 8.28
C CYS A 20 -6.81 -9.87 8.14
N GLY A 21 -6.27 -9.81 6.93
CA GLY A 21 -4.83 -9.97 6.69
C GLY A 21 -4.29 -11.38 6.95
N GLY A 22 -5.14 -12.33 7.32
CA GLY A 22 -4.76 -13.71 7.63
C GLY A 22 -4.31 -14.52 6.41
N ILE A 23 -3.63 -15.64 6.67
CA ILE A 23 -3.11 -16.53 5.62
C ILE A 23 -4.27 -17.20 4.88
N LEU A 24 -4.23 -17.16 3.55
CA LEU A 24 -5.15 -17.88 2.67
C LEU A 24 -4.52 -19.19 2.21
N ILE A 25 -5.21 -20.31 2.42
CA ILE A 25 -4.86 -21.61 1.85
C ILE A 25 -5.58 -21.77 0.51
N TYR A 26 -4.84 -22.21 -0.51
CA TYR A 26 -5.43 -22.57 -1.79
C TYR A 26 -5.82 -24.04 -1.80
N ASP A 27 -7.10 -24.31 -2.03
CA ASP A 27 -7.61 -25.65 -2.30
C ASP A 27 -7.60 -25.90 -3.82
N ARG A 28 -6.98 -27.01 -4.24
CA ARG A 28 -6.82 -27.35 -5.66
C ARG A 28 -8.07 -27.97 -6.26
N ASP A 29 -8.89 -28.61 -5.44
CA ASP A 29 -10.06 -29.37 -5.89
C ASP A 29 -11.20 -28.41 -6.22
N THR A 30 -11.43 -27.45 -5.33
CA THR A 30 -12.43 -26.38 -5.53
C THR A 30 -11.88 -25.16 -6.25
N LYS A 31 -10.54 -25.04 -6.39
CA LYS A 31 -9.84 -23.84 -6.90
C LYS A 31 -10.19 -22.57 -6.12
N THR A 32 -10.51 -22.72 -4.84
CA THR A 32 -10.86 -21.62 -3.93
C THR A 32 -9.74 -21.32 -2.94
N TYR A 33 -9.81 -20.15 -2.34
CA TYR A 33 -8.91 -19.69 -1.30
C TYR A 33 -9.67 -19.59 0.02
N THR A 34 -9.25 -20.35 1.03
CA THR A 34 -9.87 -20.35 2.35
C THR A 34 -8.98 -19.63 3.35
N CYS A 35 -9.55 -18.65 4.05
CA CYS A 35 -8.91 -17.86 5.09
C CYS A 35 -8.82 -18.66 6.41
N GLN A 36 -7.62 -18.84 6.97
CA GLN A 36 -7.47 -19.57 8.24
C GLN A 36 -8.03 -18.81 9.46
N SER A 37 -8.00 -17.48 9.43
CA SER A 37 -8.40 -16.65 10.58
C SER A 37 -9.91 -16.35 10.60
N CYS A 38 -10.51 -16.18 9.43
CA CYS A 38 -11.87 -15.70 9.26
C CYS A 38 -12.82 -16.76 8.67
N GLY A 39 -12.30 -17.88 8.17
CA GLY A 39 -13.09 -18.96 7.58
C GLY A 39 -13.72 -18.64 6.22
N GLN A 40 -13.58 -17.40 5.73
CA GLN A 40 -14.12 -17.00 4.44
C GLN A 40 -13.46 -17.75 3.29
N VAL A 41 -14.28 -18.15 2.32
CA VAL A 41 -13.84 -18.77 1.08
C VAL A 41 -13.96 -17.73 -0.04
N PHE A 42 -12.90 -17.55 -0.80
CA PHE A 42 -12.84 -16.66 -1.95
C PHE A 42 -12.53 -17.43 -3.21
N THR A 43 -13.16 -17.07 -4.31
CA THR A 43 -12.69 -17.47 -5.64
C THR A 43 -11.48 -16.62 -6.05
N ARG A 44 -10.80 -17.06 -7.11
CA ARG A 44 -9.64 -16.33 -7.64
C ARG A 44 -10.02 -14.94 -8.17
N GLU A 45 -11.21 -14.81 -8.76
CA GLU A 45 -11.71 -13.56 -9.34
C GLU A 45 -12.08 -12.56 -8.24
N GLU A 46 -12.86 -12.99 -7.26
CA GLU A 46 -13.24 -12.16 -6.10
C GLU A 46 -12.00 -11.65 -5.34
N LEU A 47 -11.03 -12.53 -5.10
CA LEU A 47 -9.79 -12.15 -4.41
C LEU A 47 -8.96 -11.16 -5.24
N ALA A 48 -8.97 -11.29 -6.57
CA ALA A 48 -8.27 -10.36 -7.45
C ALA A 48 -8.95 -8.99 -7.47
N GLU A 49 -10.27 -8.94 -7.50
CA GLU A 49 -11.03 -7.68 -7.46
C GLU A 49 -10.88 -6.96 -6.12
N ALA A 50 -11.03 -7.68 -5.00
CA ALA A 50 -10.84 -7.11 -3.66
C ALA A 50 -9.45 -6.49 -3.51
N ARG A 51 -8.41 -7.19 -3.99
CA ARG A 51 -7.04 -6.67 -3.99
C ARG A 51 -6.84 -5.45 -4.87
N ARG A 52 -7.53 -5.37 -6.03
CA ARG A 52 -7.46 -4.19 -6.90
C ARG A 52 -8.08 -2.98 -6.21
N LYS A 53 -9.24 -3.14 -5.57
CA LYS A 53 -9.92 -2.06 -4.84
C LYS A 53 -9.04 -1.49 -3.73
N ILE A 54 -8.54 -2.36 -2.84
CA ILE A 54 -7.66 -1.96 -1.74
C ILE A 54 -6.40 -1.24 -2.25
N ALA A 55 -5.79 -1.76 -3.33
CA ALA A 55 -4.61 -1.13 -3.92
C ALA A 55 -4.91 0.27 -4.48
N GLU A 56 -6.09 0.48 -5.05
CA GLU A 56 -6.50 1.77 -5.59
C GLU A 56 -6.82 2.78 -4.48
N GLU A 57 -7.53 2.35 -3.43
CA GLU A 57 -7.78 3.17 -2.25
C GLU A 57 -6.47 3.62 -1.59
N LEU A 58 -5.50 2.71 -1.45
CA LEU A 58 -4.19 3.04 -0.90
C LEU A 58 -3.44 4.05 -1.78
N ARG A 59 -3.50 3.92 -3.10
CA ARG A 59 -2.91 4.91 -4.02
C ARG A 59 -3.55 6.28 -3.85
N GLN A 60 -4.87 6.35 -3.77
CA GLN A 60 -5.59 7.61 -3.58
C GLN A 60 -5.25 8.25 -2.24
N ALA A 61 -5.19 7.45 -1.16
CA ALA A 61 -4.79 7.93 0.16
C ALA A 61 -3.35 8.46 0.16
N MET A 62 -2.41 7.73 -0.44
CA MET A 62 -1.01 8.17 -0.56
C MET A 62 -0.85 9.43 -1.42
N MET A 63 -1.61 9.54 -2.51
CA MET A 63 -1.62 10.73 -3.36
C MET A 63 -2.20 11.93 -2.61
N GLY A 64 -3.29 11.75 -1.86
CA GLY A 64 -3.86 12.79 -1.01
C GLY A 64 -2.87 13.29 0.04
N SER A 65 -2.18 12.38 0.74
CA SER A 65 -1.17 12.76 1.73
C SER A 65 0.02 13.50 1.11
N ALA A 66 0.48 13.07 -0.06
CA ALA A 66 1.59 13.72 -0.75
C ALA A 66 1.24 15.15 -1.21
N LEU A 67 0.00 15.36 -1.68
CA LEU A 67 -0.50 16.69 -2.06
C LEU A 67 -0.62 17.62 -0.84
N GLU A 68 -1.11 17.11 0.29
CA GLU A 68 -1.16 17.90 1.54
C GLU A 68 0.22 18.28 2.06
N GLU A 69 1.22 17.40 1.90
CA GLU A 69 2.59 17.63 2.34
C GLU A 69 3.25 18.73 1.50
N GLU A 70 3.11 18.70 0.17
CA GLU A 70 3.58 19.78 -0.71
C GLU A 70 2.95 21.15 -0.38
N GLU A 71 1.66 21.18 -0.05
CA GLU A 71 0.97 22.42 0.30
C GLU A 71 1.52 23.03 1.60
N LYS A 72 1.81 22.18 2.60
CA LYS A 72 2.43 22.61 3.87
C LYS A 72 3.83 23.18 3.64
N GLU A 73 4.65 22.54 2.81
CA GLU A 73 5.99 23.03 2.48
C GLU A 73 5.96 24.39 1.78
N ARG A 74 5.00 24.61 0.86
CA ARG A 74 4.82 25.90 0.19
C ARG A 74 4.50 27.02 1.19
N LYS A 75 3.52 26.78 2.08
CA LYS A 75 3.13 27.75 3.13
C LYS A 75 4.29 28.06 4.08
N TYR A 76 5.05 27.04 4.48
CA TYR A 76 6.20 27.21 5.35
C TYR A 76 7.30 28.05 4.68
N ARG A 77 7.57 27.81 3.39
CA ARG A 77 8.56 28.57 2.61
C ARG A 77 8.17 30.04 2.44
N GLU A 78 6.90 30.32 2.18
CA GLU A 78 6.37 31.69 2.11
C GLU A 78 6.46 32.39 3.46
N TYR A 79 6.07 31.71 4.54
CA TYR A 79 6.19 32.23 5.91
C TYR A 79 7.64 32.57 6.28
N LEU A 80 8.58 31.66 6.01
CA LEU A 80 10.00 31.88 6.26
C LEU A 80 10.53 33.06 5.46
N ARG A 81 10.16 33.16 4.17
CA ARG A 81 10.56 34.29 3.32
C ARG A 81 10.09 35.61 3.92
N TRP A 82 8.81 35.71 4.27
CA TRP A 82 8.25 36.91 4.91
C TRP A 82 8.94 37.25 6.24
N TYR A 83 9.18 36.25 7.10
CA TYR A 83 9.80 36.46 8.40
C TYR A 83 11.24 36.97 8.28
N LEU A 84 12.03 36.41 7.36
CA LEU A 84 13.41 36.82 7.12
C LEU A 84 13.48 38.23 6.51
N SER A 85 12.60 38.56 5.56
CA SER A 85 12.50 39.92 5.00
C SER A 85 12.19 40.99 6.06
N ARG A 86 11.50 40.62 7.15
CA ARG A 86 11.21 41.53 8.28
C ARG A 86 12.35 41.65 9.29
N LYS A 87 13.36 40.79 9.21
CA LYS A 87 14.49 40.74 10.17
C LYS A 87 15.76 41.37 9.61
N GLU A 88 15.81 41.53 8.28
CA GLU A 88 16.87 42.23 7.55
C GLU A 88 16.58 43.74 7.38
N GLU A 89 15.40 44.21 7.80
CA GLU A 89 15.03 45.63 7.98
C GLU A 89 15.28 46.11 9.41
#